data_AF-A0A951XHK9-F1
#
_entry.id   AF-A0A951XHK9-F1
#
_cell.length_a   1.000
_cell.length_b   1.000
_cell.length_c   1.000
_cell.angle_alpha   90.00
_cell.angle_beta   90.00
_cell.angle_gamma   90.00
#
_symmetry.space_group_name_H-M   'P 1'
#
loop_
_entity.id
_entity.type
_entity.pdbx_description
1 polymer ?
#
loop_
_entity_poly.entity_id
_entity_poly.type
_entity_poly.pdbx_seq_one_letter_code
_entity_poly.pdbx_strand_id
1 'polypeptide(L)'
;MDTISRENNSMLPVGAIIVGVIGLLLGGYSAIKLSSVNRTLALQEERIAKIDTLESQSGTAAAASEKATRDLSALTRSTQDAFNQVGAELGNLRTAITKLEESAKAPAPAARAAGGAPAVAGPDEYIIKAGDTGAKIAREKGVSLTDLQTVNPGVNWNRLAIGQKIKLPKK
;
A
#
# COMPACT_ATOMS: atom_id res chain seq x y z
N MET A 1 -37.80 102.36 -60.21
CA MET A 1 -36.94 102.07 -59.05
C MET A 1 -37.50 100.83 -58.37
N ASP A 2 -36.86 99.72 -58.72
CA ASP A 2 -36.55 98.57 -57.88
C ASP A 2 -37.69 97.79 -57.23
N THR A 3 -38.04 96.70 -57.90
CA THR A 3 -38.65 95.50 -57.34
C THR A 3 -37.70 94.87 -56.32
N ILE A 4 -37.93 95.11 -55.03
CA ILE A 4 -37.24 94.38 -53.95
C ILE A 4 -37.87 92.98 -53.87
N SER A 5 -37.19 92.02 -54.50
CA SER A 5 -37.40 90.59 -54.33
C SER A 5 -37.29 90.23 -52.85
N ARG A 6 -38.42 89.85 -52.25
CA ARG A 6 -38.47 89.29 -50.90
C ARG A 6 -38.34 87.76 -51.05
N GLU A 7 -37.11 87.32 -51.24
CA GLU A 7 -36.74 85.90 -51.30
C GLU A 7 -36.87 85.26 -49.91
N ASN A 8 -38.07 84.76 -49.62
CA ASN A 8 -38.37 83.93 -48.46
C ASN A 8 -37.82 82.51 -48.71
N ASN A 9 -36.50 82.37 -48.64
CA ASN A 9 -35.83 81.08 -48.74
C ASN A 9 -36.14 80.27 -47.46
N SER A 10 -37.13 79.39 -47.57
CA SER A 10 -37.58 78.50 -46.51
C SER A 10 -36.44 77.56 -46.09
N MET A 11 -35.70 77.96 -45.04
CA MET A 11 -34.66 77.16 -44.37
C MET A 11 -35.25 76.06 -43.47
N LEU A 12 -36.57 76.01 -43.28
CA LEU A 12 -37.28 74.99 -42.49
C LEU A 12 -37.02 73.55 -42.99
N PRO A 13 -37.18 73.21 -44.29
CA PRO A 13 -36.86 71.88 -44.78
C PRO A 13 -35.38 71.53 -44.66
N VAL A 14 -34.47 72.49 -44.86
CA VAL A 14 -33.02 72.28 -44.75
C VAL A 14 -32.61 72.03 -43.29
N GLY A 15 -33.19 72.79 -42.34
CA GLY A 15 -32.97 72.60 -40.90
C GLY A 15 -33.46 71.24 -40.40
N ALA A 16 -34.61 70.76 -40.88
CA ALA A 16 -35.14 69.44 -40.53
C ALA A 16 -34.24 68.30 -41.02
N ILE A 17 -33.68 68.44 -42.24
CA ILE A 17 -32.74 67.46 -42.79
C ILE A 17 -31.44 67.42 -41.97
N ILE A 18 -30.88 68.59 -41.61
CA ILE A 18 -29.65 68.66 -40.80
C ILE A 18 -29.85 68.02 -39.43
N VAL A 19 -30.96 68.30 -38.75
CA VAL A 19 -31.28 67.70 -37.44
C VAL A 19 -31.47 66.19 -37.57
N GLY A 20 -32.14 65.72 -38.63
CA GLY A 20 -32.30 64.29 -38.92
C GLY A 20 -30.97 63.56 -39.13
N VAL A 21 -30.06 64.15 -39.91
CA VAL A 21 -28.71 63.59 -40.16
C VAL A 21 -27.89 63.53 -38.88
N ILE A 22 -27.91 64.59 -38.07
CA ILE A 22 -27.22 64.63 -36.77
C ILE A 22 -27.77 63.54 -35.84
N GLY A 23 -29.08 63.39 -35.74
CA GLY A 23 -29.73 62.34 -34.96
C GLY A 23 -29.36 60.92 -35.42
N LEU A 24 -29.27 60.69 -36.73
CA LEU A 24 -28.90 59.41 -37.30
C LEU A 24 -27.42 59.08 -37.05
N LEU A 25 -26.52 60.07 -37.13
CA LEU A 25 -25.11 59.92 -36.79
C LEU A 25 -24.90 59.64 -35.30
N LEU A 26 -25.57 60.37 -34.42
CA LEU A 26 -25.53 60.14 -32.96
C LEU A 26 -26.14 58.78 -32.57
N GLY A 27 -27.27 58.42 -33.17
CA GLY A 27 -27.93 57.12 -33.00
C GLY A 27 -27.06 55.96 -33.49
N GLY A 28 -26.45 56.10 -34.66
CA GLY A 28 -25.52 55.11 -35.21
C GLY A 28 -24.26 54.95 -34.36
N TYR A 29 -23.65 56.06 -33.92
CA TYR A 29 -22.46 56.04 -33.05
C TYR A 29 -22.75 55.38 -31.69
N SER A 30 -23.87 55.74 -31.06
CA SER A 30 -24.29 55.13 -29.78
C SER A 30 -24.62 53.65 -29.92
N ALA A 31 -25.24 53.22 -31.02
CA ALA A 31 -25.50 51.80 -31.30
C ALA A 31 -24.21 50.98 -31.48
N ILE A 32 -23.21 51.52 -32.19
CA ILE A 32 -21.89 50.86 -32.35
C ILE A 32 -21.18 50.71 -31.00
N LYS A 33 -21.18 51.77 -30.19
CA LYS A 33 -20.63 51.73 -28.82
C LYS A 33 -21.39 50.75 -27.93
N LEU A 34 -22.71 50.71 -28.00
CA LEU A 34 -23.55 49.81 -27.21
C LEU A 34 -23.25 48.33 -27.50
N SER A 35 -23.05 47.99 -28.78
CA SER A 35 -22.60 46.64 -29.18
C SER A 35 -21.24 46.29 -28.58
N SER A 36 -20.28 47.23 -28.58
CA SER A 36 -18.97 47.01 -27.95
C SER A 36 -19.04 46.81 -26.43
N VAL A 37 -19.96 47.51 -25.75
CA VAL A 37 -20.19 47.35 -24.31
C VAL A 37 -20.84 46.00 -24.02
N ASN A 38 -21.87 45.59 -24.75
CA ASN A 38 -22.48 44.26 -24.60
C ASN A 38 -21.46 43.13 -24.84
N ARG A 39 -20.60 43.28 -25.85
CA ARG A 39 -19.52 42.31 -26.11
C ARG A 39 -18.50 42.26 -24.97
N THR A 40 -18.19 43.41 -24.37
CA THR A 40 -17.27 43.49 -23.23
C THR A 40 -17.90 42.90 -21.96
N LEU A 41 -19.20 43.10 -21.74
CA LEU A 41 -19.95 42.48 -20.63
C LEU A 41 -19.98 40.96 -20.74
N ALA A 42 -20.28 40.42 -21.93
CA ALA A 42 -20.24 38.97 -22.16
C ALA A 42 -18.84 38.38 -21.90
N LEU A 43 -17.78 39.10 -22.32
CA LEU A 43 -16.40 38.70 -22.03
C LEU A 43 -16.04 38.80 -20.54
N GLN A 44 -16.68 39.69 -19.77
CA GLN A 44 -16.46 39.79 -18.33
C GLN A 44 -17.18 38.69 -17.56
N GLU A 45 -18.40 38.30 -17.95
CA GLU A 45 -19.10 37.16 -17.36
C GLU A 45 -18.29 35.87 -17.49
N GLU A 46 -17.68 35.61 -18.66
CA GLU A 46 -16.81 34.45 -18.87
C GLU A 46 -15.56 34.49 -17.98
N ARG A 47 -14.97 35.68 -17.78
CA ARG A 47 -13.81 35.85 -16.88
C ARG A 47 -14.19 35.61 -15.42
N ILE A 48 -15.36 36.04 -14.99
CA ILE A 48 -15.86 35.82 -13.62
C ILE A 48 -16.07 34.33 -13.37
N ALA A 49 -16.71 33.62 -14.30
CA ALA A 49 -16.90 32.16 -14.19
C ALA A 49 -15.56 31.40 -14.07
N LYS A 50 -14.52 31.84 -14.80
CA LYS A 50 -13.17 31.27 -14.68
C LYS A 50 -12.55 31.52 -13.30
N ILE A 51 -12.78 32.70 -12.71
CA ILE A 51 -12.31 33.04 -11.36
C ILE A 51 -12.96 32.14 -10.31
N ASP A 52 -14.28 31.91 -10.40
CA ASP A 52 -14.98 31.00 -9.47
C ASP A 52 -14.43 29.57 -9.54
N THR A 53 -14.15 29.07 -10.76
CA THR A 53 -13.53 27.76 -10.91
C THR A 53 -12.10 27.70 -10.37
N LEU A 54 -11.31 28.77 -10.52
CA LEU A 54 -9.95 28.86 -9.98
C LEU A 54 -9.96 28.91 -8.44
N GLU A 55 -10.91 29.62 -7.83
CA GLU A 55 -11.08 29.68 -6.39
C GLU A 55 -11.49 28.31 -5.82
N SER A 56 -12.45 27.64 -6.47
CA SER A 56 -12.84 26.27 -6.13
C SER A 56 -11.67 25.29 -6.24
N GLN A 57 -10.91 25.35 -7.34
CA GLN A 57 -9.71 24.53 -7.54
C GLN A 57 -8.66 24.80 -6.46
N SER A 58 -8.40 26.08 -6.14
CA SER A 58 -7.48 26.47 -5.07
C SER A 58 -7.90 25.91 -3.70
N GLY A 59 -9.19 25.99 -3.36
CA GLY A 59 -9.74 25.42 -2.12
C GLY A 59 -9.55 23.90 -2.04
N THR A 60 -9.82 23.17 -3.14
CA THR A 60 -9.59 21.72 -3.18
C THR A 60 -8.10 21.36 -3.10
N ALA A 61 -7.23 22.16 -3.73
CA ALA A 61 -5.79 21.97 -3.68
C ALA A 61 -5.21 22.22 -2.28
N ALA A 62 -5.72 23.23 -1.56
CA ALA A 62 -5.38 23.50 -0.17
C ALA A 62 -5.79 22.33 0.73
N ALA A 63 -7.03 21.85 0.62
CA ALA A 63 -7.51 20.70 1.40
C ALA A 63 -6.71 19.42 1.10
N ALA A 64 -6.34 19.18 -0.16
CA ALA A 64 -5.49 18.07 -0.55
C ALA A 64 -4.07 18.18 0.07
N SER A 65 -3.52 19.39 0.11
CA SER A 65 -2.20 19.67 0.71
C SER A 65 -2.22 19.46 2.24
N GLU A 66 -3.27 19.90 2.91
CA GLU A 66 -3.48 19.64 4.35
C GLU A 66 -3.61 18.15 4.64
N LYS A 67 -4.33 17.41 3.79
CA LYS A 67 -4.44 15.95 3.91
C LYS A 67 -3.08 15.29 3.72
N ALA A 68 -2.33 15.66 2.69
CA ALA A 68 -0.99 15.14 2.43
C ALA A 68 -0.03 15.40 3.61
N THR A 69 -0.11 16.59 4.23
CA THR A 69 0.70 16.95 5.39
C THR A 69 0.36 16.09 6.61
N ARG A 70 -0.93 15.81 6.84
CA ARG A 70 -1.40 14.90 7.89
C ARG A 70 -0.94 13.47 7.64
N ASP A 71 -1.07 12.98 6.41
CA ASP A 71 -0.66 11.63 6.02
C ASP A 71 0.86 11.44 6.20
N LEU A 72 1.68 12.44 5.80
CA LEU A 72 3.14 12.43 6.04
C LEU A 72 3.49 12.39 7.53
N SER A 73 2.78 13.17 8.35
CA SER A 73 3.00 13.18 9.81
C SER A 73 2.62 11.84 10.44
N ALA A 74 1.53 11.23 9.99
CA ALA A 74 1.10 9.91 10.44
C ALA A 74 2.10 8.81 10.04
N LEU A 75 2.58 8.85 8.79
CA LEU A 75 3.58 7.91 8.28
C LEU A 75 4.89 8.00 9.07
N THR A 76 5.33 9.22 9.38
CA THR A 76 6.56 9.46 10.17
C THR A 76 6.44 8.83 11.56
N ARG A 77 5.31 9.03 12.25
CA ARG A 77 5.05 8.42 13.56
C ARG A 77 5.01 6.89 13.46
N SER A 78 4.25 6.36 12.51
CA SER A 78 4.15 4.91 12.27
C SER A 78 5.51 4.28 11.98
N THR A 79 6.40 4.98 11.26
CA THR A 79 7.74 4.51 10.96
C THR A 79 8.61 4.48 12.24
N GLN A 80 8.52 5.50 13.08
CA GLN A 80 9.23 5.53 14.36
C GLN A 80 8.75 4.43 15.31
N ASP A 81 7.44 4.21 15.38
CA ASP A 81 6.84 3.16 16.21
C ASP A 81 7.27 1.77 15.75
N ALA A 82 7.25 1.53 14.43
CA ALA A 82 7.74 0.28 13.86
C ALA A 82 9.21 0.04 14.18
N PHE A 83 10.05 1.08 14.11
CA PHE A 83 11.47 0.97 14.47
C PHE A 83 11.66 0.62 15.95
N ASN A 84 10.92 1.28 16.84
CA ASN A 84 10.95 0.99 18.27
C ASN A 84 10.50 -0.46 18.56
N GLN A 85 9.47 -0.94 17.86
CA GLN A 85 8.98 -2.31 17.99
C GLN A 85 10.03 -3.34 17.54
N VAL A 86 10.67 -3.13 16.39
CA VAL A 86 11.76 -3.99 15.91
C VAL A 86 12.90 -4.03 16.93
N GLY A 87 13.26 -2.89 17.52
CA GLY A 87 14.25 -2.83 18.60
C GLY A 87 13.88 -3.71 19.80
N ALA A 88 12.62 -3.68 20.23
CA ALA A 88 12.12 -4.51 21.33
C ALA A 88 12.12 -6.01 20.98
N GLU A 89 11.70 -6.39 19.77
CA GLU A 89 11.72 -7.77 19.32
C GLU A 89 13.14 -8.34 19.20
N LEU A 90 14.08 -7.54 18.70
CA LEU A 90 15.50 -7.91 18.67
C LEU A 90 16.05 -8.12 20.10
N GLY A 91 15.64 -7.28 21.06
CA GLY A 91 15.97 -7.46 22.47
C GLY A 91 15.45 -8.78 23.04
N ASN A 92 14.19 -9.10 22.76
CA ASN A 92 13.58 -10.37 23.19
C ASN A 92 14.27 -11.58 22.56
N LEU A 93 14.59 -11.50 21.26
CA LEU A 93 15.29 -12.56 20.54
C LEU A 93 16.69 -12.80 21.12
N ARG A 94 17.44 -11.73 21.42
CA ARG A 94 18.74 -11.82 22.09
C ARG A 94 18.62 -12.55 23.44
N THR A 95 17.66 -12.16 24.27
CA THR A 95 17.42 -12.82 25.57
C THR A 95 17.05 -14.29 25.40
N ALA A 96 16.23 -14.62 24.40
CA ALA A 96 15.87 -16.00 24.11
C ALA A 96 17.09 -16.82 23.70
N ILE A 97 17.96 -16.30 22.83
CA ILE A 97 19.20 -16.95 22.43
C ILE A 97 20.10 -17.19 23.64
N THR A 98 20.33 -16.19 24.49
CA THR A 98 21.14 -16.37 25.71
C THR A 98 20.54 -17.44 26.64
N LYS A 99 19.21 -17.48 26.80
CA LYS A 99 18.55 -18.51 27.61
C LYS A 99 18.70 -19.92 27.01
N LEU A 100 18.65 -20.04 25.69
CA LEU A 100 18.90 -21.29 24.97
C LEU A 100 20.35 -21.73 25.10
N GLU A 101 21.31 -20.82 24.97
CA GLU A 101 22.74 -21.08 25.17
C GLU A 101 23.05 -21.53 26.61
N GLU A 102 22.44 -20.89 27.61
CA GLU A 102 22.60 -21.27 29.01
C GLU A 102 21.93 -22.62 29.32
N SER A 103 20.78 -22.91 28.70
CA SER A 103 20.13 -24.24 28.80
C SER A 103 20.95 -25.34 28.12
N ALA A 104 21.72 -25.00 27.08
CA ALA A 104 22.62 -25.93 26.40
C ALA A 104 23.96 -26.10 27.15
N LYS A 105 24.38 -25.11 27.96
CA LYS A 105 25.61 -25.13 28.74
C LYS A 105 25.42 -25.63 30.17
N ALA A 106 24.19 -25.61 30.70
CA ALA A 106 23.86 -26.30 31.94
C ALA A 106 24.29 -27.78 31.80
N PRO A 107 25.01 -28.35 32.78
CA PRO A 107 25.31 -29.77 32.73
C PRO A 107 23.95 -30.47 32.68
N ALA A 108 23.75 -31.35 31.69
CA ALA A 108 22.65 -32.30 31.70
C ALA A 108 22.48 -32.77 33.14
N PRO A 109 21.27 -32.65 33.75
CA PRO A 109 21.09 -32.96 35.16
C PRO A 109 21.81 -34.26 35.39
N ALA A 110 22.89 -34.20 36.18
CA ALA A 110 23.87 -35.26 36.28
C ALA A 110 23.06 -36.53 36.34
N ALA A 111 23.18 -37.33 35.28
CA ALA A 111 22.56 -38.63 35.24
C ALA A 111 22.97 -39.23 36.58
N ARG A 112 22.01 -39.32 37.50
CA ARG A 112 22.16 -40.17 38.66
C ARG A 112 22.66 -41.45 38.03
N ALA A 113 23.87 -41.83 38.43
CA ALA A 113 24.38 -43.16 38.24
C ALA A 113 23.36 -44.09 38.93
N ALA A 114 22.30 -44.42 38.20
CA ALA A 114 21.50 -45.61 38.29
C ALA A 114 21.86 -46.29 36.97
N GLY A 115 22.80 -47.22 36.96
CA GLY A 115 22.57 -48.47 37.65
C GLY A 115 21.38 -49.15 36.97
N GLY A 116 21.66 -49.85 35.87
CA GLY A 116 20.86 -50.94 35.31
C GLY A 116 19.36 -50.72 35.14
N ALA A 117 18.95 -50.46 33.89
CA ALA A 117 17.92 -51.27 33.28
C ALA A 117 18.17 -51.30 31.76
N PRO A 118 18.28 -52.47 31.10
CA PRO A 118 18.07 -52.50 29.66
C PRO A 118 16.69 -51.88 29.42
N ALA A 119 16.60 -50.91 28.53
CA ALA A 119 15.30 -50.54 27.98
C ALA A 119 14.75 -51.83 27.37
N VAL A 120 13.86 -52.49 28.12
CA VAL A 120 13.22 -53.72 27.72
C VAL A 120 12.37 -53.31 26.54
N ALA A 121 12.93 -53.48 25.34
CA ALA A 121 12.09 -53.63 24.18
C ALA A 121 11.10 -54.73 24.54
N GLY A 122 9.81 -54.49 24.30
CA GLY A 122 8.86 -55.60 24.27
C GLY A 122 9.41 -56.70 23.35
N PRO A 123 8.96 -57.96 23.48
CA PRO A 123 9.51 -59.11 22.74
C PRO A 123 9.61 -58.92 21.22
N ASP A 124 8.96 -57.89 20.66
CA ASP A 124 8.93 -57.54 19.25
C ASP A 124 9.42 -56.10 18.94
N GLU A 125 10.22 -55.44 19.78
CA GLU A 125 10.74 -54.08 19.51
C GLU A 125 12.29 -53.99 19.50
N TYR A 126 12.85 -53.00 18.82
CA TYR A 126 14.27 -52.68 18.82
C TYR A 126 14.48 -51.16 18.84
N ILE A 127 15.45 -50.70 19.64
CA ILE A 127 15.84 -49.30 19.72
C ILE A 127 17.13 -49.12 18.91
N ILE A 128 17.07 -48.27 17.89
CA ILE A 128 18.17 -48.01 16.98
C ILE A 128 19.35 -47.36 17.72
N LYS A 129 20.56 -47.89 17.51
CA LYS A 129 21.80 -47.37 18.07
C LYS A 129 22.62 -46.66 17.01
N ALA A 130 23.63 -45.91 17.44
CA ALA A 130 24.55 -45.21 16.54
C ALA A 130 25.26 -46.20 15.61
N GLY A 131 25.21 -45.95 14.31
CA GLY A 131 25.83 -46.80 13.29
C GLY A 131 25.03 -48.06 12.92
N ASP A 132 23.75 -48.13 13.27
CA ASP A 132 22.86 -49.17 12.78
C ASP A 132 22.28 -48.84 11.40
N THR A 133 22.12 -49.89 10.60
CA THR A 133 21.42 -49.86 9.32
C THR A 133 20.37 -50.96 9.32
N GLY A 134 19.31 -50.81 8.52
CA GLY A 134 18.27 -51.83 8.42
C GLY A 134 18.86 -53.22 8.12
N ALA A 135 19.85 -53.30 7.23
CA ALA A 135 20.53 -54.55 6.89
C ALA A 135 21.32 -55.15 8.06
N LYS A 136 22.01 -54.32 8.84
CA LYS A 136 22.79 -54.75 10.01
C LYS A 136 21.86 -55.25 11.12
N ILE A 137 20.76 -54.53 11.39
CA ILE A 137 19.75 -54.94 12.38
C ILE A 137 19.09 -56.25 11.94
N ALA A 138 18.67 -56.35 10.68
CA ALA A 138 18.05 -57.55 10.13
C ALA A 138 18.96 -58.78 10.27
N ARG A 139 20.26 -58.62 9.95
CA ARG A 139 21.26 -59.68 10.12
C ARG A 139 21.50 -60.05 11.59
N GLU A 140 21.59 -59.07 12.49
CA GLU A 140 21.81 -59.30 13.92
C GLU A 140 20.62 -60.00 14.58
N LYS A 141 19.39 -59.66 14.16
CA LYS A 141 18.16 -60.26 14.69
C LYS A 141 17.71 -61.51 13.93
N GLY A 142 18.36 -61.83 12.82
CA GLY A 142 18.06 -62.99 12.00
C GLY A 142 16.68 -62.91 11.35
N VAL A 143 16.29 -61.73 10.88
CA VAL A 143 15.04 -61.46 10.16
C VAL A 143 15.34 -60.96 8.76
N SER A 144 14.40 -61.09 7.82
CA SER A 144 14.54 -60.48 6.50
C SER A 144 14.47 -58.97 6.59
N LEU A 145 15.29 -58.27 5.79
CA LEU A 145 15.19 -56.82 5.64
C LEU A 145 13.80 -56.43 5.13
N THR A 146 13.24 -57.21 4.20
CA THR A 146 11.92 -56.96 3.61
C THR A 146 10.80 -57.05 4.65
N ASP A 147 10.86 -58.04 5.54
CA ASP A 147 9.85 -58.20 6.61
C ASP A 147 9.98 -57.06 7.63
N LEU A 148 11.21 -56.68 7.95
CA LEU A 148 11.49 -55.55 8.83
C LEU A 148 10.96 -54.21 8.26
N GLN A 149 11.07 -54.01 6.94
CA GLN A 149 10.49 -52.86 6.24
C GLN A 149 8.95 -52.90 6.21
N THR A 150 8.38 -54.08 5.97
CA THR A 150 6.93 -54.29 5.89
C THR A 150 6.22 -54.00 7.21
N VAL A 151 6.83 -54.42 8.33
CA VAL A 151 6.26 -54.21 9.68
C VAL A 151 6.36 -52.75 10.13
N ASN A 152 7.22 -51.94 9.49
CA ASN A 152 7.41 -50.53 9.83
C ASN A 152 7.15 -49.61 8.61
N PRO A 153 5.92 -49.55 8.10
CA PRO A 153 5.57 -48.66 6.99
C PRO A 153 5.74 -47.20 7.45
N GLY A 154 6.56 -46.43 6.74
CA GLY A 154 6.83 -45.03 7.05
C GLY A 154 8.18 -44.75 7.73
N VAL A 155 8.93 -45.79 8.11
CA VAL A 155 10.33 -45.61 8.55
C VAL A 155 11.23 -45.33 7.34
N ASN A 156 12.01 -44.25 7.40
CA ASN A 156 13.00 -43.95 6.39
C ASN A 156 14.31 -44.71 6.68
N TRP A 157 14.49 -45.85 6.01
CA TRP A 157 15.64 -46.74 6.18
C TRP A 157 16.99 -46.13 5.79
N ASN A 158 16.98 -45.06 4.98
CA ASN A 158 18.19 -44.30 4.63
C ASN A 158 18.56 -43.25 5.68
N ARG A 159 17.66 -42.92 6.62
CA ARG A 159 17.86 -41.92 7.68
C ARG A 159 17.22 -42.39 8.98
N LEU A 160 17.85 -43.37 9.62
CA LEU A 160 17.44 -43.87 10.92
C LEU A 160 17.91 -42.93 12.04
N ALA A 161 17.02 -42.61 12.98
CA ALA A 161 17.35 -41.78 14.13
C ALA A 161 17.80 -42.63 15.32
N ILE A 162 18.85 -42.21 16.02
CA ILE A 162 19.32 -42.89 17.24
C ILE A 162 18.24 -42.76 18.32
N GLY A 163 17.91 -43.87 19.00
CA GLY A 163 16.82 -43.92 19.98
C GLY A 163 15.43 -44.16 19.37
N GLN A 164 15.31 -44.19 18.04
CA GLN A 164 14.05 -44.55 17.36
C GLN A 164 13.68 -46.01 17.65
N LYS A 165 12.42 -46.25 17.94
CA LYS A 165 11.87 -47.60 18.13
C LYS A 165 11.34 -48.14 16.82
N ILE A 166 11.71 -49.37 16.50
CA ILE A 166 11.19 -50.14 15.37
C ILE A 166 10.64 -51.46 15.87
N LYS A 167 9.63 -51.99 15.19
CA LYS A 167 9.06 -53.30 15.46
C LYS A 167 9.86 -54.36 14.71
N LEU A 168 10.21 -55.45 15.39
CA LEU A 168 10.83 -56.62 14.78
C LEU A 168 9.73 -57.56 14.28
N PRO A 169 9.85 -58.09 13.04
CA PRO A 169 8.96 -59.13 12.56
C PRO A 169 9.19 -60.42 13.37
N LYS A 170 8.12 -61.19 13.59
CA LYS A 170 8.23 -62.53 14.17
C LYS A 170 8.86 -63.46 13.14
N LYS A 171 9.79 -64.30 13.60
CA LYS A 171 10.44 -65.33 12.77
C LYS A 171 9.44 -66.33 12.21
#